data_AF-B4KBX1-F1
#
_entry.id   AF-B4KBX1-F1
#
_cell.length_a   1.000
_cell.length_b   1.000
_cell.length_c   1.000
_cell.angle_alpha   90.00
_cell.angle_beta   90.00
_cell.angle_gamma   90.00
#
_symmetry.space_group_name_H-M   'P 1'
#
loop_
_entity.id
_entity.type
_entity.pdbx_description
1 polymer ?
#
loop_
_entity_poly.entity_id
_entity_poly.type
_entity_poly.pdbx_seq_one_letter_code
_entity_poly.pdbx_strand_id
1 'polypeptide(L)' 'MSSSSQTTTTNDTSVEIPEWVKAELFEQLLKDTLKDFRNIRSFKAMPGTKPGDNYATVMLRIELEVQLKAQ' A
#
# COMPACT_ATOMS: atom_id res chain seq x y z
N MET A 1 26.60 32.57 -18.87
CA MET A 1 27.31 31.82 -17.80
C MET A 1 26.25 31.31 -16.84
N SER A 2 26.25 29.99 -16.67
CA SER A 2 25.34 29.21 -15.84
C SER A 2 25.44 29.57 -14.36
N SER A 3 24.35 29.31 -13.63
CA SER A 3 24.27 28.68 -12.29
C SER A 3 22.89 29.02 -11.71
N SER A 4 21.88 28.17 -11.93
CA SER A 4 21.53 27.02 -11.06
C SER A 4 21.17 27.42 -9.64
N SER A 5 19.86 27.44 -9.35
CA SER A 5 19.26 26.92 -8.11
C SER A 5 17.76 26.81 -8.32
N GLN A 6 17.31 25.64 -8.79
CA GLN A 6 15.91 25.28 -8.79
C GLN A 6 15.61 24.73 -7.39
N THR A 7 15.22 25.61 -6.49
CA THR A 7 14.72 25.25 -5.16
C THR A 7 13.26 24.85 -5.30
N THR A 8 12.99 23.57 -5.52
CA THR A 8 11.63 23.04 -5.38
C THR A 8 11.48 22.52 -3.95
N THR A 9 11.14 23.42 -3.04
CA THR A 9 10.64 23.06 -1.71
C THR A 9 9.21 22.53 -1.86
N THR A 10 9.02 21.23 -1.84
CA THR A 10 7.70 20.61 -1.61
C THR A 10 7.82 19.73 -0.38
N ASN A 11 7.47 20.31 0.78
CA ASN A 11 7.23 19.58 2.02
C ASN A 11 5.91 18.81 1.90
N ASP A 12 5.85 17.80 1.04
CA ASP A 12 4.73 16.89 0.99
C ASP A 12 5.13 15.64 1.79
N THR A 13 4.54 15.48 2.97
CA THR A 13 4.85 14.34 3.85
C THR A 13 4.07 13.11 3.37
N SER A 14 4.22 12.76 2.10
CA SER A 14 3.62 11.58 1.52
C SER A 14 4.46 10.36 1.89
N VAL A 15 3.83 9.37 2.54
CA VAL A 15 4.49 8.09 2.81
C VAL A 15 4.57 7.33 1.48
N GLU A 16 5.77 7.15 0.96
CA GLU A 16 5.99 6.34 -0.24
C GLU A 16 5.67 4.87 0.05
N ILE A 17 4.80 4.29 -0.77
CA ILE A 17 4.43 2.87 -0.68
C ILE A 17 5.53 2.07 -1.40
N PRO A 18 6.19 1.10 -0.72
CA PRO A 18 7.22 0.31 -1.36
C PRO A 18 6.66 -0.52 -2.53
N GLU A 19 7.37 -0.55 -3.65
CA GLU A 19 6.94 -1.23 -4.88
C GLU A 19 6.73 -2.74 -4.72
N TRP A 20 7.36 -3.35 -3.72
CA TRP A 20 7.22 -4.78 -3.42
C TRP A 20 5.87 -5.11 -2.78
N VAL A 21 5.15 -4.13 -2.22
CA VAL A 21 3.85 -4.33 -1.57
C VAL A 21 2.77 -4.49 -2.64
N LYS A 22 2.45 -5.75 -2.95
CA LYS A 22 1.50 -6.10 -4.02
C LYS A 22 0.45 -7.11 -3.56
N ALA A 23 -0.64 -7.20 -4.31
CA ALA A 23 -1.80 -8.04 -3.98
C ALA A 23 -1.45 -9.53 -3.84
N GLU A 24 -0.50 -10.03 -4.64
CA GLU A 24 -0.13 -11.45 -4.70
C GLU A 24 0.44 -11.96 -3.38
N LEU A 25 1.07 -11.08 -2.58
CA LEU A 25 1.58 -11.42 -1.25
C LEU A 25 0.47 -11.88 -0.28
N PHE A 26 -0.76 -11.46 -0.53
CA PHE A 26 -1.90 -11.74 0.34
C PHE A 26 -2.74 -12.93 -0.14
N GLU A 27 -2.48 -13.48 -1.33
CA GLU A 27 -3.30 -14.56 -1.88
C GLU A 27 -3.32 -15.81 -1.00
N GLN A 28 -2.16 -16.24 -0.50
CA GLN A 28 -2.07 -17.44 0.34
C GLN A 28 -2.83 -17.23 1.65
N LEU A 29 -2.63 -16.08 2.31
CA LEU A 29 -3.36 -15.70 3.50
C LEU A 29 -4.89 -15.75 3.27
N LEU A 30 -5.37 -15.22 2.14
CA LEU A 30 -6.79 -15.21 1.82
C LEU A 30 -7.33 -16.62 1.52
N LYS A 31 -6.56 -17.47 0.82
CA LYS A 31 -6.92 -18.89 0.58
C LYS A 31 -7.07 -19.65 1.90
N ASP A 32 -6.20 -19.39 2.86
CA ASP A 32 -6.21 -20.05 4.16
C ASP A 32 -7.30 -19.50 5.10
N THR A 33 -7.67 -18.23 4.95
CA THR A 33 -8.64 -17.54 5.83
C THR A 33 -10.08 -17.66 5.34
N LEU A 34 -10.30 -17.72 4.02
CA LEU A 34 -11.62 -17.67 3.40
C LEU A 34 -11.87 -18.95 2.61
N LYS A 35 -12.72 -19.84 3.15
CA LYS A 35 -13.04 -21.18 2.61
C LYS A 35 -13.34 -21.21 1.10
N ASP A 36 -14.01 -20.17 0.60
CA ASP A 36 -14.46 -20.08 -0.79
C ASP A 36 -13.75 -18.98 -1.59
N PHE A 37 -12.55 -18.58 -1.16
CA PHE A 37 -11.77 -17.58 -1.89
C PHE A 37 -11.59 -17.95 -3.36
N ARG A 38 -11.90 -17.00 -4.25
CA ARG A 38 -11.70 -17.14 -5.70
C ARG A 38 -10.50 -16.34 -6.17
N ASN A 39 -10.51 -15.03 -5.93
CA ASN A 39 -9.44 -14.11 -6.35
C ASN A 39 -9.61 -12.74 -5.65
N ILE A 40 -8.53 -11.95 -5.64
CA ILE A 40 -8.57 -10.52 -5.31
C ILE A 40 -9.14 -9.76 -6.51
N ARG A 41 -10.06 -8.82 -6.26
CA ARG A 41 -10.69 -7.96 -7.27
C ARG A 41 -10.07 -6.57 -7.29
N SER A 42 -9.73 -6.03 -6.12
CA SER A 42 -9.01 -4.77 -5.99
C SER A 42 -8.06 -4.82 -4.81
N PHE A 43 -6.98 -4.05 -4.93
CA PHE A 43 -5.95 -3.91 -3.91
C PHE A 43 -5.59 -2.44 -3.79
N LYS A 44 -5.59 -1.93 -2.56
CA LYS A 44 -5.18 -0.56 -2.27
C LYS A 44 -4.32 -0.54 -1.01
N ALA A 45 -3.09 -0.05 -1.16
CA ALA A 45 -2.22 0.29 -0.05
C ALA A 45 -2.29 1.80 0.20
N MET A 46 -2.28 2.21 1.46
CA MET A 46 -2.27 3.62 1.85
C MET A 46 -1.56 3.80 3.20
N PRO A 47 -1.14 5.03 3.55
CA PRO A 47 -0.52 5.28 4.85
C PRO A 47 -1.44 4.84 5.99
N GLY A 48 -0.92 4.04 6.92
CA GLY A 48 -1.67 3.50 8.05
C GLY A 48 -1.80 4.49 9.22
N THR A 49 -0.97 5.53 9.24
CA THR A 49 -0.94 6.55 10.30
C THR A 49 -0.78 7.94 9.70
N LYS A 50 -0.91 8.97 10.54
CA LYS A 50 -0.61 10.33 10.11
C LYS A 50 0.90 10.48 9.91
N PRO A 51 1.33 11.40 9.04
CA PRO A 51 2.73 11.76 8.92
C PRO A 51 3.28 12.23 10.26
N GLY A 52 4.46 11.75 10.64
CA GLY A 52 5.10 12.06 11.93
C GLY A 52 4.71 11.17 13.11
N ASP A 53 3.74 10.25 12.97
CA ASP A 53 3.45 9.26 14.02
C ASP A 53 4.51 8.13 14.03
N ASN A 54 5.18 7.88 12.89
CA ASN A 54 6.18 6.82 12.73
C ASN A 54 7.40 7.32 11.98
N TYR A 55 8.49 7.60 12.72
CA TYR A 55 9.73 8.12 12.15
C TYR A 55 10.69 7.03 11.64
N ALA A 56 10.55 5.79 12.11
CA ALA A 56 11.47 4.70 11.79
C ALA A 56 10.83 3.56 10.96
N THR A 57 9.50 3.54 10.83
CA THR A 57 8.76 2.44 10.23
C THR A 57 7.71 2.96 9.27
N VAL A 58 7.62 2.34 8.09
CA VAL A 58 6.51 2.55 7.15
C VAL A 58 5.34 1.67 7.57
N MET A 59 4.27 2.28 8.09
CA MET A 59 3.02 1.58 8.38
C MET A 59 2.02 1.80 7.25
N LEU A 60 1.51 0.70 6.70
CA LEU A 60 0.52 0.70 5.62
C LEU A 60 -0.79 0.07 6.08
N ARG A 61 -1.91 0.66 5.64
CA ARG A 61 -3.22 0.04 5.66
C ARG A 61 -3.49 -0.58 4.29
N ILE A 62 -3.89 -1.85 4.28
CA ILE A 62 -4.23 -2.61 3.09
C ILE A 62 -5.74 -2.80 3.05
N GLU A 63 -6.36 -2.39 1.94
CA GLU A 63 -7.76 -2.69 1.63
C GLU A 63 -7.80 -3.66 0.44
N LEU A 64 -8.55 -4.74 0.63
CA LEU A 64 -8.70 -5.85 -0.32
C LEU A 64 -10.19 -6.09 -0.55
N GLU A 65 -10.63 -5.99 -1.79
CA GLU A 65 -11.91 -6.56 -2.21
C GLU A 65 -11.64 -7.93 -2.81
N VAL A 66 -12.36 -8.94 -2.33
CA VAL A 66 -12.17 -10.32 -2.76
C VAL A 66 -13.48 -10.89 -3.28
N GLN A 67 -13.37 -11.79 -4.26
CA GLN A 67 -14.50 -12.58 -4.68
C GLN A 67 -14.46 -13.96 -4.01
N LEU A 68 -15.64 -14.42 -3.58
CA LEU A 68 -15.87 -15.80 -3.17
C LEU A 68 -16.57 -16.59 -4.29
N LYS A 69 -16.40 -17.90 -4.30
CA LYS A 69 -17.15 -18.82 -5.15
C LYS A 69 -18.61 -18.84 -4.68
N ALA A 70 -19.55 -18.81 -5.62
CA ALA A 70 -20.95 -19.08 -5.29
C ALA A 70 -21.09 -20.56 -4.89
N GLN A 71 -21.88 -20.83 -3.86
CA GLN A 71 -22.20 -22.19 -3.40
C GLN A 71 -23.24 -22.85 -4.30
#